data_AF-A0A351FE30-F1
#
_entry.id   AF-A0A351FE30-F1
#
_cell.length_a   1.000
_cell.length_b   1.000
_cell.length_c   1.000
_cell.angle_alpha   90.00
_cell.angle_beta   90.00
_cell.angle_gamma   90.00
#
_symmetry.space_group_name_H-M   'P 1'
#
loop_
_entity.id
_entity.type
_entity.pdbx_description
1 polymer ?
#
loop_
_entity_poly.entity_id
_entity_poly.type
_entity_poly.pdbx_seq_one_letter_code
_entity_poly.pdbx_strand_id
1 'polypeptide(L)'
;ENVRLLVSIVKKAGLKFAICYEDRSIRQAIEKKLIEPSEAVTQARRSLNWLAKNWFSDSAYHRIEDKPVLLVFGPLQLTGDAWGETIRDLEPEPLTFALPHLAEEAGFDSAFAWIPVKEGKRISERQWKTELDSLYQNRSQKTPVIPVAFPGYRDFYEQAKAGSSYGSISELEGKTWEDSLNLALRQNSPLLQIATWNDYGEGTVVEPTRSLGYRYIEKLSEKLGVSATLSDLSLPAELLQIRKRSPENSVSRKVLEQISELIFAQRYEDARKALGQVKATESQWPAFFADGPDGVDPNYLLVSDVAYNEQAQISEYGQARCRLDLYAPAKGKNLPAVIWFHGGGITKGHRSIPLPLRKQGIIVIAANYRLSPRAKAPLYIEDAAAVVAWAIRNVHRFGGSPDSIFVSGHSAGGYLASMIGLDSRYLKAHDLDPARIAGLIPFSGHTITHFTIREERGIPWQRVIVDEFAPIHHLGRNAPPILLITGDRELELYGRYEENAYFWRMIKKTGHPDVEIAEMKNHHHGNMPIPSFPLLLEFVRGRSVPRKEK
;
A
#
# COMPACT_ATOMS: atom_id res chain seq x y z
N GLU A 1 -25.47 10.19 10.59
CA GLU A 1 -25.41 10.81 9.25
C GLU A 1 -24.72 9.91 8.22
N ASN A 2 -23.57 9.32 8.54
CA ASN A 2 -22.81 8.44 7.63
C ASN A 2 -23.59 7.28 7.01
N VAL A 3 -24.43 6.57 7.80
CA VAL A 3 -25.26 5.47 7.27
C VAL A 3 -26.28 5.95 6.24
N ARG A 4 -26.90 7.12 6.46
CA ARG A 4 -27.86 7.70 5.50
C ARG A 4 -27.17 8.10 4.20
N LEU A 5 -25.97 8.65 4.29
CA LEU A 5 -25.15 8.96 3.13
C LEU A 5 -24.78 7.69 2.35
N LEU A 6 -24.33 6.63 3.03
CA LEU A 6 -24.01 5.35 2.40
C LEU A 6 -25.23 4.77 1.65
N VAL A 7 -26.40 4.73 2.31
CA VAL A 7 -27.63 4.26 1.67
C VAL A 7 -28.00 5.12 0.46
N SER A 8 -27.84 6.44 0.52
CA SER A 8 -28.11 7.30 -0.64
C SER A 8 -27.22 6.98 -1.84
N ILE A 9 -25.95 6.61 -1.61
CA ILE A 9 -25.01 6.22 -2.67
C ILE A 9 -25.35 4.84 -3.23
N VAL A 10 -25.69 3.87 -2.36
CA VAL A 10 -26.18 2.54 -2.77
C VAL A 10 -27.38 2.68 -3.71
N LYS A 11 -28.33 3.54 -3.36
CA LYS A 11 -29.52 3.83 -4.18
C LYS A 11 -29.14 4.45 -5.52
N LYS A 12 -28.23 5.42 -5.53
CA LYS A 12 -27.70 6.04 -6.75
C LYS A 12 -27.02 5.00 -7.67
N ALA A 13 -26.40 3.98 -7.09
CA ALA A 13 -25.77 2.88 -7.82
C ALA A 13 -26.73 1.78 -8.29
N GLY A 14 -28.04 1.90 -8.00
CA GLY A 14 -29.02 0.86 -8.31
C GLY A 14 -28.86 -0.41 -7.49
N LEU A 15 -28.03 -0.37 -6.44
CA LEU A 15 -27.78 -1.51 -5.56
C LEU A 15 -28.87 -1.62 -4.49
N LYS A 16 -28.98 -2.83 -3.93
CA LYS A 16 -29.79 -3.08 -2.74
C LYS A 16 -28.90 -3.13 -1.51
N PHE A 17 -29.48 -2.89 -0.34
CA PHE A 17 -28.79 -3.07 0.94
C PHE A 17 -29.63 -3.90 1.92
N ALA A 18 -28.95 -4.57 2.83
CA ALA A 18 -29.54 -5.18 4.02
C ALA A 18 -28.67 -4.78 5.22
N ILE A 19 -29.26 -4.79 6.42
CA ILE A 19 -28.52 -4.50 7.65
C ILE A 19 -28.02 -5.81 8.26
N CYS A 20 -26.76 -5.79 8.69
CA CYS A 20 -26.18 -6.79 9.56
C CYS A 20 -26.12 -6.23 10.98
N TYR A 21 -26.86 -6.84 11.90
CA TYR A 21 -27.00 -6.41 13.28
C TYR A 21 -26.10 -7.26 14.19
N GLU A 22 -25.44 -6.63 15.14
CA GLU A 22 -24.60 -7.27 16.16
C GLU A 22 -24.99 -6.71 17.54
N ASP A 23 -25.33 -7.60 18.47
CA ASP A 23 -25.77 -7.26 19.83
C ASP A 23 -24.59 -6.96 20.79
N ARG A 24 -23.36 -6.98 20.29
CA ARG A 24 -22.14 -6.62 21.05
C ARG A 24 -22.23 -5.28 21.76
N SER A 25 -22.91 -4.31 21.15
CA SER A 25 -23.11 -2.98 21.74
C SER A 25 -23.92 -3.03 23.04
N ILE A 26 -24.87 -3.97 23.16
CA ILE A 26 -25.67 -4.19 24.37
C ILE A 26 -24.78 -4.77 25.47
N ARG A 27 -23.96 -5.78 25.15
CA ARG A 27 -22.97 -6.32 26.08
C ARG A 27 -22.04 -5.24 26.62
N GLN A 28 -21.48 -4.42 25.75
CA GLN A 28 -20.62 -3.31 26.15
C GLN A 28 -21.34 -2.26 27.01
N ALA A 29 -22.64 -2.02 26.76
CA ALA A 29 -23.43 -1.11 27.57
C ALA A 29 -23.66 -1.65 28.99
N ILE A 30 -23.96 -2.95 29.12
CA ILE A 30 -24.07 -3.65 30.42
C ILE A 30 -22.73 -3.62 31.16
N GLU A 31 -21.63 -3.98 30.49
CA GLU A 31 -20.27 -3.96 31.07
C GLU A 31 -19.87 -2.57 31.56
N LYS A 32 -20.33 -1.51 30.88
CA LYS A 32 -20.12 -0.11 31.27
C LYS A 32 -21.17 0.43 32.23
N LYS A 33 -22.12 -0.40 32.69
CA LYS A 33 -23.23 -0.03 33.59
C LYS A 33 -24.08 1.14 33.06
N LEU A 34 -24.26 1.19 31.74
CA LEU A 34 -25.15 2.16 31.08
C LEU A 34 -26.61 1.69 31.05
N ILE A 35 -26.81 0.38 31.12
CA ILE A 35 -28.10 -0.31 31.23
C ILE A 35 -27.94 -1.53 32.13
N GLU A 36 -29.03 -1.98 32.75
CA GLU A 36 -29.06 -3.23 33.51
C GLU A 36 -29.22 -4.45 32.58
N PRO A 37 -28.72 -5.65 32.96
CA PRO A 37 -28.89 -6.87 32.15
C PRO A 37 -30.35 -7.19 31.80
N SER A 38 -31.29 -6.87 32.71
CA SER A 38 -32.73 -7.04 32.49
C SER A 38 -33.30 -6.14 31.38
N GLU A 39 -32.58 -5.07 30.99
CA GLU A 39 -32.99 -4.14 29.94
C GLU A 39 -32.48 -4.54 28.55
N ALA A 40 -31.71 -5.63 28.44
CA ALA A 40 -31.07 -6.05 27.19
C ALA A 40 -32.07 -6.24 26.04
N VAL A 41 -33.16 -6.98 26.28
CA VAL A 41 -34.22 -7.23 25.28
C VAL A 41 -34.91 -5.92 24.89
N THR A 42 -35.26 -5.10 25.88
CA THR A 42 -35.90 -3.80 25.65
C THR A 42 -35.05 -2.88 24.78
N GLN A 43 -33.75 -2.82 25.04
CA GLN A 43 -32.81 -2.00 24.27
C GLN A 43 -32.60 -2.55 22.84
N ALA A 44 -32.53 -3.87 22.68
CA ALA A 44 -32.46 -4.52 21.37
C ALA A 44 -33.71 -4.24 20.54
N ARG A 45 -34.90 -4.44 21.12
CA ARG A 45 -36.21 -4.11 20.52
C ARG A 45 -36.26 -2.66 20.07
N ARG A 46 -35.82 -1.72 20.92
CA ARG A 46 -35.77 -0.30 20.57
C ARG A 46 -34.93 -0.03 19.32
N SER A 47 -33.79 -0.69 19.21
CA SER A 47 -32.88 -0.56 18.06
C SER A 47 -33.48 -1.15 16.79
N LEU A 48 -34.02 -2.37 16.85
CA LEU A 48 -34.64 -3.02 15.69
C LEU A 48 -35.93 -2.31 15.24
N ASN A 49 -36.76 -1.84 16.15
CA ASN A 49 -37.94 -1.04 15.80
C ASN A 49 -37.57 0.24 15.07
N TRP A 50 -36.48 0.90 15.49
CA TRP A 50 -35.97 2.05 14.77
C TRP A 50 -35.49 1.66 13.36
N LEU A 51 -34.74 0.56 13.23
CA LEU A 51 -34.29 0.06 11.92
C LEU A 51 -35.47 -0.29 11.01
N ALA A 52 -36.47 -0.99 11.51
CA ALA A 52 -37.66 -1.37 10.76
C ALA A 52 -38.40 -0.13 10.24
N LYS A 53 -38.68 0.83 11.14
CA LYS A 53 -39.35 2.07 10.79
C LYS A 53 -38.59 2.92 9.76
N ASN A 54 -37.26 2.94 9.82
CA ASN A 54 -36.45 3.84 8.99
C ASN A 54 -35.96 3.19 7.68
N TRP A 55 -35.81 1.86 7.63
CA TRP A 55 -35.11 1.18 6.55
C TRP A 55 -35.86 0.03 5.92
N PHE A 56 -36.63 -0.77 6.66
CA PHE A 56 -37.28 -1.96 6.10
C PHE A 56 -38.32 -1.63 5.02
N SER A 57 -38.84 -0.41 5.03
CA SER A 57 -39.76 0.08 4.00
C SER A 57 -39.07 0.80 2.84
N ASP A 58 -37.73 0.98 2.88
CA ASP A 58 -37.00 1.59 1.76
C ASP A 58 -37.05 0.67 0.53
N SER A 59 -37.30 1.23 -0.65
CA SER A 59 -37.39 0.48 -1.90
C SER A 59 -36.05 -0.17 -2.32
N ALA A 60 -34.93 0.34 -1.82
CA ALA A 60 -33.61 -0.26 -2.00
C ALA A 60 -33.24 -1.26 -0.90
N TYR A 61 -34.07 -1.45 0.12
CA TYR A 61 -33.86 -2.52 1.09
C TYR A 61 -34.07 -3.89 0.41
N HIS A 62 -33.13 -4.81 0.58
CA HIS A 62 -33.19 -6.12 -0.04
C HIS A 62 -34.27 -6.98 0.63
N ARG A 63 -35.06 -7.66 -0.20
CA ARG A 63 -36.18 -8.50 0.23
C ARG A 63 -36.11 -9.84 -0.47
N ILE A 64 -36.51 -10.88 0.24
CA ILE A 64 -36.76 -12.22 -0.29
C ILE A 64 -38.22 -12.52 0.01
N GLU A 65 -39.00 -12.86 -1.02
CA GLU A 65 -40.46 -13.11 -0.87
C GLU A 65 -41.17 -11.96 -0.13
N ASP A 66 -40.85 -10.71 -0.51
CA ASP A 66 -41.35 -9.46 0.07
C ASP A 66 -40.99 -9.19 1.55
N LYS A 67 -40.28 -10.11 2.23
CA LYS A 67 -39.77 -9.90 3.59
C LYS A 67 -38.40 -9.21 3.59
N PRO A 68 -38.18 -8.14 4.38
CA PRO A 68 -36.86 -7.51 4.50
C PRO A 68 -35.83 -8.47 5.10
N VAL A 69 -34.67 -8.58 4.48
CA VAL A 69 -33.57 -9.41 5.00
C VAL A 69 -32.87 -8.73 6.17
N LEU A 70 -32.76 -9.43 7.30
CA LEU A 70 -32.00 -9.00 8.47
C LEU A 70 -30.90 -10.02 8.75
N LEU A 71 -29.64 -9.63 8.59
CA LEU A 71 -28.50 -10.46 8.98
C LEU A 71 -28.18 -10.21 10.46
N VAL A 72 -27.80 -11.24 11.19
CA VAL A 72 -27.42 -11.18 12.59
C VAL A 72 -26.02 -11.78 12.75
N PHE A 73 -25.02 -10.91 12.96
CA PHE A 73 -23.65 -11.32 13.26
C PHE A 73 -23.52 -11.45 14.78
N GLY A 74 -24.01 -12.58 15.30
CA GLY A 74 -24.25 -12.81 16.71
C GLY A 74 -25.28 -13.94 16.89
N PRO A 75 -25.64 -14.30 18.14
CA PRO A 75 -25.49 -13.47 19.32
C PRO A 75 -24.20 -13.57 20.11
N LEU A 76 -23.88 -12.46 20.77
CA LEU A 76 -22.87 -12.36 21.81
C LEU A 76 -23.48 -12.08 23.20
N GLN A 77 -24.77 -11.70 23.28
CA GLN A 77 -25.48 -11.34 24.51
C GLN A 77 -26.89 -11.94 24.63
N LEU A 78 -27.70 -11.91 23.58
CA LEU A 78 -29.09 -12.40 23.60
C LEU A 78 -29.16 -13.86 23.13
N THR A 79 -29.76 -14.80 23.86
CA THR A 79 -29.83 -16.22 23.44
C THR A 79 -31.27 -16.76 23.49
N GLY A 80 -31.56 -17.79 22.70
CA GLY A 80 -32.86 -18.49 22.70
C GLY A 80 -34.07 -17.55 22.60
N ASP A 81 -34.99 -17.69 23.55
CA ASP A 81 -36.26 -16.95 23.60
C ASP A 81 -36.09 -15.43 23.59
N ALA A 82 -34.96 -14.90 24.08
CA ALA A 82 -34.69 -13.47 24.09
C ALA A 82 -34.61 -12.88 22.68
N TRP A 83 -34.13 -13.66 21.69
CA TRP A 83 -34.14 -13.25 20.28
C TRP A 83 -35.53 -13.28 19.70
N GLY A 84 -36.27 -14.37 19.93
CA GLY A 84 -37.65 -14.51 19.50
C GLY A 84 -38.52 -13.36 20.03
N GLU A 85 -38.34 -12.97 21.30
CA GLU A 85 -38.98 -11.79 21.89
C GLU A 85 -38.48 -10.49 21.27
N THR A 86 -37.19 -10.37 20.95
CA THR A 86 -36.62 -9.15 20.37
C THR A 86 -37.16 -8.85 18.97
N ILE A 87 -37.38 -9.87 18.13
CA ILE A 87 -37.89 -9.69 16.77
C ILE A 87 -39.42 -9.76 16.68
N ARG A 88 -40.10 -10.19 17.74
CA ARG A 88 -41.56 -10.30 17.78
C ARG A 88 -42.22 -8.96 17.47
N ASP A 89 -43.24 -8.98 16.62
CA ASP A 89 -44.04 -7.82 16.22
C ASP A 89 -43.23 -6.71 15.52
N LEU A 90 -42.06 -7.02 14.94
CA LEU A 90 -41.39 -6.10 14.03
C LEU A 90 -42.22 -5.95 12.75
N GLU A 91 -42.50 -4.70 12.37
CA GLU A 91 -43.22 -4.37 11.15
C GLU A 91 -42.38 -3.52 10.19
N PRO A 92 -42.19 -3.93 8.93
CA PRO A 92 -42.52 -5.24 8.35
C PRO A 92 -41.73 -6.40 8.97
N GLU A 93 -42.32 -7.60 9.00
CA GLU A 93 -41.68 -8.81 9.56
C GLU A 93 -40.46 -9.23 8.71
N PRO A 94 -39.23 -9.27 9.28
CA PRO A 94 -38.03 -9.61 8.53
C PRO A 94 -37.81 -11.11 8.36
N LEU A 95 -37.08 -11.47 7.30
CA LEU A 95 -36.44 -12.79 7.17
C LEU A 95 -35.04 -12.71 7.80
N THR A 96 -34.83 -13.42 8.90
CA THR A 96 -33.58 -13.36 9.66
C THR A 96 -32.59 -14.44 9.25
N PHE A 97 -31.32 -14.08 9.11
CA PHE A 97 -30.22 -15.00 8.88
C PHE A 97 -29.14 -14.79 9.94
N ALA A 98 -28.70 -15.86 10.60
CA ALA A 98 -27.59 -15.81 11.57
C ALA A 98 -26.42 -16.71 11.16
N LEU A 99 -25.30 -16.61 11.89
CA LEU A 99 -24.20 -17.56 11.71
C LEU A 99 -24.68 -18.99 12.03
N PRO A 100 -24.16 -20.04 11.37
CA PRO A 100 -24.77 -21.37 11.46
C PRO A 100 -24.90 -21.96 12.86
N HIS A 101 -23.85 -21.81 13.67
CA HIS A 101 -23.83 -22.26 15.07
C HIS A 101 -24.75 -21.44 15.98
N LEU A 102 -25.06 -20.21 15.58
CA LEU A 102 -25.87 -19.26 16.34
C LEU A 102 -27.34 -19.27 15.92
N ALA A 103 -27.61 -19.67 14.68
CA ALA A 103 -28.97 -19.83 14.17
C ALA A 103 -29.73 -20.90 14.97
N GLU A 104 -29.08 -21.99 15.34
CA GLU A 104 -29.69 -23.02 16.21
C GLU A 104 -29.94 -22.48 17.64
N GLU A 105 -28.97 -21.80 18.23
CA GLU A 105 -29.07 -21.26 19.59
C GLU A 105 -30.12 -20.14 19.75
N ALA A 106 -30.36 -19.38 18.68
CA ALA A 106 -31.33 -18.27 18.66
C ALA A 106 -32.69 -18.67 18.06
N GLY A 107 -32.88 -19.93 17.68
CA GLY A 107 -34.13 -20.42 17.08
C GLY A 107 -34.39 -19.85 15.68
N PHE A 108 -33.34 -19.46 14.95
CA PHE A 108 -33.44 -18.99 13.58
C PHE A 108 -33.40 -20.14 12.57
N ASP A 109 -34.41 -20.14 11.72
CA ASP A 109 -34.58 -21.10 10.64
C ASP A 109 -33.50 -20.92 9.54
N SER A 110 -33.06 -19.69 9.25
CA SER A 110 -32.13 -19.40 8.14
C SER A 110 -30.71 -19.02 8.63
N ALA A 111 -29.71 -19.23 7.78
CA ALA A 111 -28.32 -18.95 8.12
C ALA A 111 -27.53 -18.30 6.96
N PHE A 112 -26.49 -17.53 7.27
CA PHE A 112 -25.49 -17.12 6.29
C PHE A 112 -24.13 -17.72 6.67
N ALA A 113 -23.45 -18.30 5.68
CA ALA A 113 -22.18 -18.95 5.90
C ALA A 113 -21.06 -17.93 6.16
N TRP A 114 -20.05 -18.38 6.91
CA TRP A 114 -18.83 -17.62 7.14
C TRP A 114 -17.60 -18.46 6.83
N ILE A 115 -16.44 -17.82 6.81
CA ILE A 115 -15.17 -18.49 6.55
C ILE A 115 -14.88 -19.48 7.69
N PRO A 116 -14.69 -20.79 7.41
CA PRO A 116 -14.54 -21.82 8.43
C PRO A 116 -13.10 -21.85 8.97
N VAL A 117 -12.80 -20.92 9.87
CA VAL A 117 -11.54 -20.86 10.63
C VAL A 117 -11.80 -21.12 12.11
N LYS A 118 -10.88 -21.82 12.77
CA LYS A 118 -11.05 -22.26 14.18
C LYS A 118 -9.72 -22.20 14.93
N GLU A 119 -9.74 -21.54 16.10
CA GLU A 119 -8.76 -21.68 17.18
C GLU A 119 -7.28 -21.50 16.74
N GLY A 120 -7.00 -20.56 15.84
CA GLY A 120 -5.63 -20.25 15.40
C GLY A 120 -4.99 -21.31 14.50
N LYS A 121 -5.74 -22.35 14.12
CA LYS A 121 -5.22 -23.47 13.32
C LYS A 121 -5.22 -23.11 11.84
N ARG A 122 -4.27 -23.69 11.10
CA ARG A 122 -4.31 -23.74 9.64
C ARG A 122 -5.34 -24.78 9.20
N ILE A 123 -6.34 -24.35 8.45
CA ILE A 123 -7.40 -25.21 7.93
C ILE A 123 -7.05 -25.63 6.51
N SER A 124 -7.08 -26.95 6.26
CA SER A 124 -6.79 -27.53 4.95
C SER A 124 -7.98 -27.40 3.99
N GLU A 125 -7.70 -27.55 2.69
CA GLU A 125 -8.72 -27.53 1.64
C GLU A 125 -9.86 -28.52 1.89
N ARG A 126 -9.51 -29.74 2.29
CA ARG A 126 -10.49 -30.80 2.57
C ARG A 126 -11.40 -30.44 3.75
N GLN A 127 -10.83 -29.85 4.81
CA GLN A 127 -11.57 -29.52 6.02
C GLN A 127 -12.63 -28.45 5.76
N TRP A 128 -12.23 -27.31 5.16
CA TRP A 128 -13.20 -26.24 4.92
C TRP A 128 -14.27 -26.64 3.91
N LYS A 129 -13.92 -27.44 2.87
CA LYS A 129 -14.91 -27.95 1.92
C LYS A 129 -15.93 -28.84 2.61
N THR A 130 -15.46 -29.79 3.43
CA THR A 130 -16.34 -30.71 4.17
C THR A 130 -17.30 -29.95 5.09
N GLU A 131 -16.80 -28.92 5.79
CA GLU A 131 -17.61 -28.11 6.69
C GLU A 131 -18.69 -27.31 5.96
N LEU A 132 -18.35 -26.64 4.86
CA LEU A 132 -19.32 -25.89 4.06
C LEU A 132 -20.30 -26.81 3.34
N ASP A 133 -19.85 -27.93 2.78
CA ASP A 133 -20.75 -28.92 2.17
C ASP A 133 -21.75 -29.47 3.20
N SER A 134 -21.28 -29.77 4.41
CA SER A 134 -22.17 -30.24 5.48
C SER A 134 -23.18 -29.17 5.88
N LEU A 135 -22.76 -27.90 5.99
CA LEU A 135 -23.66 -26.79 6.26
C LEU A 135 -24.74 -26.65 5.18
N TYR A 136 -24.34 -26.77 3.92
CA TYR A 136 -25.24 -26.61 2.78
C TYR A 136 -26.19 -27.81 2.59
N GLN A 137 -25.77 -29.04 2.95
CA GLN A 137 -26.58 -30.25 2.83
C GLN A 137 -27.49 -30.52 4.03
N ASN A 138 -27.06 -30.20 5.25
CA ASN A 138 -27.78 -30.57 6.48
C ASN A 138 -29.01 -29.70 6.78
N ARG A 139 -29.12 -28.50 6.19
CA ARG A 139 -30.34 -27.71 6.29
C ARG A 139 -31.30 -28.13 5.18
N SER A 140 -32.45 -28.69 5.57
CA SER A 140 -33.49 -29.13 4.64
C SER A 140 -33.83 -28.02 3.63
N GLN A 141 -34.24 -28.37 2.41
CA GLN A 141 -34.65 -27.43 1.35
C GLN A 141 -35.67 -26.35 1.79
N LYS A 142 -36.27 -26.47 2.99
CA LYS A 142 -37.20 -25.51 3.58
C LYS A 142 -36.54 -24.26 4.15
N THR A 143 -35.22 -24.24 4.38
CA THR A 143 -34.57 -23.10 5.06
C THR A 143 -33.35 -22.57 4.31
N PRO A 144 -33.41 -21.31 3.81
CA PRO A 144 -32.39 -20.79 2.92
C PRO A 144 -31.06 -20.56 3.67
N VAL A 145 -29.96 -21.01 3.05
CA VAL A 145 -28.61 -20.65 3.45
C VAL A 145 -28.03 -19.68 2.44
N ILE A 146 -27.41 -18.60 2.91
CA ILE A 146 -26.60 -17.71 2.07
C ILE A 146 -25.18 -18.30 2.03
N PRO A 147 -24.74 -18.93 0.92
CA PRO A 147 -23.42 -19.49 0.80
C PRO A 147 -22.34 -18.40 0.71
N VAL A 148 -21.10 -18.77 1.03
CA VAL A 148 -19.95 -17.85 1.07
C VAL A 148 -18.86 -18.25 0.08
N ALA A 149 -18.27 -17.25 -0.58
CA ALA A 149 -17.03 -17.36 -1.36
C ALA A 149 -15.95 -16.45 -0.76
N PHE A 150 -14.70 -16.93 -0.76
CA PHE A 150 -13.57 -16.23 -0.15
C PHE A 150 -12.24 -16.63 -0.82
N PRO A 151 -11.28 -15.70 -0.95
CA PRO A 151 -10.03 -15.96 -1.66
C PRO A 151 -8.99 -16.69 -0.80
N GLY A 152 -9.15 -16.64 0.51
CA GLY A 152 -8.23 -17.14 1.52
C GLY A 152 -8.54 -16.44 2.83
N TYR A 153 -7.80 -16.80 3.89
CA TYR A 153 -7.92 -16.10 5.15
C TYR A 153 -6.62 -16.23 5.94
N ARG A 154 -6.14 -15.13 6.50
CA ARG A 154 -5.02 -15.14 7.42
C ARG A 154 -5.14 -13.94 8.33
N ASP A 155 -5.60 -14.16 9.54
CA ASP A 155 -5.72 -13.06 10.48
C ASP A 155 -4.37 -12.58 11.03
N PHE A 156 -4.42 -11.43 11.71
CA PHE A 156 -3.27 -10.81 12.36
C PHE A 156 -3.47 -10.60 13.88
N TYR A 157 -4.55 -11.10 14.48
CA TYR A 157 -4.97 -10.72 15.85
C TYR A 157 -3.89 -10.96 16.90
N GLU A 158 -3.15 -12.06 16.78
CA GLU A 158 -2.07 -12.38 17.70
C GLU A 158 -0.88 -11.41 17.54
N GLN A 159 -0.49 -11.12 16.30
CA GLN A 159 0.57 -10.15 15.98
C GLN A 159 0.19 -8.73 16.40
N ALA A 160 -1.10 -8.41 16.34
CA ALA A 160 -1.70 -7.15 16.76
C ALA A 160 -1.77 -6.96 18.27
N LYS A 161 -1.66 -8.06 19.04
CA LYS A 161 -2.07 -8.11 20.45
C LYS A 161 -3.55 -7.76 20.66
N ALA A 162 -4.40 -8.04 19.66
CA ALA A 162 -5.84 -7.79 19.69
C ALA A 162 -6.66 -9.01 20.15
N GLY A 163 -6.04 -10.19 20.24
CA GLY A 163 -6.66 -11.43 20.67
C GLY A 163 -5.88 -12.66 20.19
N SER A 164 -6.38 -13.85 20.51
CA SER A 164 -5.88 -15.09 19.91
C SER A 164 -6.20 -15.13 18.42
N SER A 165 -5.33 -15.76 17.63
CA SER A 165 -5.60 -15.99 16.21
C SER A 165 -6.86 -16.85 16.02
N TYR A 166 -7.65 -16.55 14.99
CA TYR A 166 -8.78 -17.35 14.52
C TYR A 166 -8.33 -18.46 13.56
N GLY A 167 -7.23 -18.28 12.85
CA GLY A 167 -6.57 -19.29 12.03
C GLY A 167 -6.21 -18.82 10.62
N SER A 168 -6.00 -19.79 9.73
CA SER A 168 -5.69 -19.46 8.33
C SER A 168 -6.16 -20.50 7.31
N ILE A 169 -6.54 -20.02 6.13
CA ILE A 169 -6.78 -20.78 4.90
C ILE A 169 -5.90 -20.19 3.81
N SER A 170 -5.11 -21.04 3.15
CA SER A 170 -4.19 -20.60 2.10
C SER A 170 -4.93 -20.12 0.85
N GLU A 171 -4.44 -19.06 0.21
CA GLU A 171 -4.99 -18.51 -1.04
C GLU A 171 -4.77 -19.45 -2.25
N LEU A 172 -3.67 -20.22 -2.22
CA LEU A 172 -3.30 -21.19 -3.25
C LEU A 172 -3.36 -20.59 -4.67
N GLU A 173 -2.79 -19.39 -4.84
CA GLU A 173 -2.73 -18.67 -6.13
C GLU A 173 -4.11 -18.49 -6.79
N GLY A 174 -5.13 -18.29 -5.94
CA GLY A 174 -6.52 -18.09 -6.35
C GLY A 174 -7.35 -19.36 -6.47
N LYS A 175 -6.78 -20.55 -6.26
CA LYS A 175 -7.53 -21.80 -6.27
C LYS A 175 -8.61 -21.84 -5.18
N THR A 176 -8.33 -21.29 -3.99
CA THR A 176 -9.31 -21.24 -2.89
C THR A 176 -10.53 -20.38 -3.23
N TRP A 177 -10.32 -19.26 -3.93
CA TRP A 177 -11.42 -18.46 -4.49
C TRP A 177 -12.27 -19.26 -5.46
N GLU A 178 -11.64 -19.89 -6.45
CA GLU A 178 -12.35 -20.64 -7.50
C GLU A 178 -13.17 -21.80 -6.88
N ASP A 179 -12.59 -22.53 -5.95
CA ASP A 179 -13.23 -23.65 -5.29
C ASP A 179 -14.38 -23.22 -4.38
N SER A 180 -14.21 -22.18 -3.56
CA SER A 180 -15.27 -21.71 -2.66
C SER A 180 -16.42 -21.10 -3.44
N LEU A 181 -16.13 -20.36 -4.52
CA LEU A 181 -17.14 -19.81 -5.42
C LEU A 181 -17.92 -20.91 -6.15
N ASN A 182 -17.23 -21.93 -6.66
CA ASN A 182 -17.88 -23.09 -7.28
C ASN A 182 -18.80 -23.83 -6.31
N LEU A 183 -18.35 -23.99 -5.06
CA LEU A 183 -19.14 -24.64 -4.02
C LEU A 183 -20.40 -23.86 -3.68
N ALA A 184 -20.27 -22.53 -3.57
CA ALA A 184 -21.37 -21.63 -3.26
C ALA A 184 -22.42 -21.57 -4.39
N LEU A 185 -21.99 -21.47 -5.64
CA LEU A 185 -22.89 -21.38 -6.80
C LEU A 185 -23.72 -22.65 -7.02
N ARG A 186 -23.25 -23.82 -6.56
CA ARG A 186 -24.03 -25.08 -6.61
C ARG A 186 -25.30 -25.05 -5.77
N GLN A 187 -25.38 -24.16 -4.77
CA GLN A 187 -26.50 -24.11 -3.84
C GLN A 187 -27.76 -23.47 -4.43
N ASN A 188 -27.66 -22.82 -5.60
CA ASN A 188 -28.77 -22.11 -6.24
C ASN A 188 -29.50 -21.14 -5.28
N SER A 189 -28.75 -20.55 -4.34
CA SER A 189 -29.28 -19.61 -3.36
C SER A 189 -29.57 -18.26 -4.02
N PRO A 190 -30.64 -17.55 -3.64
CA PRO A 190 -30.93 -16.21 -4.17
C PRO A 190 -29.87 -15.17 -3.81
N LEU A 191 -29.02 -15.45 -2.82
CA LEU A 191 -27.92 -14.59 -2.40
C LEU A 191 -26.62 -15.37 -2.37
N LEU A 192 -25.53 -14.71 -2.76
CA LEU A 192 -24.15 -15.18 -2.61
C LEU A 192 -23.40 -14.16 -1.77
N GLN A 193 -22.78 -14.62 -0.69
CA GLN A 193 -21.90 -13.77 0.11
C GLN A 193 -20.47 -13.84 -0.43
N ILE A 194 -19.93 -12.68 -0.78
CA ILE A 194 -18.50 -12.52 -1.03
C ILE A 194 -17.88 -11.98 0.27
N ALA A 195 -17.11 -12.81 0.97
CA ALA A 195 -16.52 -12.39 2.24
C ALA A 195 -15.29 -11.50 1.99
N THR A 196 -15.44 -10.22 2.31
CA THR A 196 -14.36 -9.23 2.29
C THR A 196 -14.15 -8.65 3.69
N TRP A 197 -12.93 -8.72 4.21
CA TRP A 197 -12.56 -8.19 5.53
C TRP A 197 -11.29 -7.36 5.42
N ASN A 198 -11.32 -6.13 5.91
CA ASN A 198 -10.25 -5.16 5.64
C ASN A 198 -9.66 -4.49 6.88
N ASP A 199 -10.11 -4.82 8.10
CA ASP A 199 -9.62 -4.14 9.30
C ASP A 199 -8.09 -4.27 9.45
N TYR A 200 -7.51 -5.40 8.99
CA TYR A 200 -6.07 -5.68 9.17
C TYR A 200 -5.38 -6.46 8.04
N GLY A 201 -5.96 -6.47 6.84
CA GLY A 201 -5.35 -7.14 5.68
C GLY A 201 -5.39 -8.67 5.76
N GLU A 202 -6.48 -9.22 6.29
CA GLU A 202 -6.64 -10.64 6.65
C GLU A 202 -6.79 -11.61 5.47
N GLY A 203 -6.39 -11.19 4.26
CA GLY A 203 -6.36 -12.05 3.08
C GLY A 203 -7.71 -12.31 2.40
N THR A 204 -8.77 -11.56 2.76
CA THR A 204 -10.10 -11.62 2.15
C THR A 204 -10.39 -10.45 1.20
N VAL A 205 -9.36 -9.68 0.85
CA VAL A 205 -9.48 -8.63 -0.16
C VAL A 205 -9.75 -9.28 -1.51
N VAL A 206 -10.90 -8.95 -2.09
CA VAL A 206 -11.30 -9.51 -3.38
C VAL A 206 -10.71 -8.69 -4.51
N GLU A 207 -10.77 -7.35 -4.56
CA GLU A 207 -10.06 -6.58 -5.60
C GLU A 207 -9.78 -5.09 -5.29
N PRO A 208 -8.78 -4.46 -5.97
CA PRO A 208 -7.69 -5.12 -6.67
C PRO A 208 -6.69 -5.70 -5.68
N THR A 209 -6.27 -6.94 -5.90
CA THR A 209 -5.26 -7.58 -5.05
C THR A 209 -3.83 -7.21 -5.48
N ARG A 210 -2.90 -7.17 -4.52
CA ARG A 210 -1.48 -6.87 -4.81
C ARG A 210 -0.80 -7.94 -5.67
N SER A 211 -1.19 -9.20 -5.48
CA SER A 211 -0.57 -10.38 -6.11
C SER A 211 -1.26 -10.79 -7.40
N LEU A 212 -2.59 -10.66 -7.49
CA LEU A 212 -3.40 -11.25 -8.56
C LEU A 212 -4.24 -10.23 -9.34
N GLY A 213 -4.05 -8.92 -9.10
CA GLY A 213 -4.64 -7.88 -9.94
C GLY A 213 -6.15 -7.78 -9.78
N TYR A 214 -6.90 -8.24 -10.78
CA TYR A 214 -8.38 -8.25 -10.84
C TYR A 214 -8.95 -9.67 -11.08
N ARG A 215 -8.13 -10.70 -10.84
CA ARG A 215 -8.44 -12.09 -11.22
C ARG A 215 -9.71 -12.65 -10.59
N TYR A 216 -10.03 -12.30 -9.34
CA TYR A 216 -11.21 -12.78 -8.63
C TYR A 216 -12.51 -12.20 -9.18
N ILE A 217 -12.56 -10.89 -9.46
CA ILE A 217 -13.76 -10.28 -10.06
C ILE A 217 -13.94 -10.67 -11.53
N GLU A 218 -12.85 -10.89 -12.27
CA GLU A 218 -12.91 -11.46 -13.62
C GLU A 218 -13.53 -12.87 -13.59
N LYS A 219 -13.02 -13.76 -12.72
CA LYS A 219 -13.55 -15.12 -12.56
C LYS A 219 -15.01 -15.13 -12.11
N LEU A 220 -15.40 -14.19 -11.25
CA LEU A 220 -16.80 -14.03 -10.84
C LEU A 220 -17.67 -13.60 -12.03
N SER A 221 -17.21 -12.61 -12.80
CA SER A 221 -17.93 -12.08 -13.97
C SER A 221 -18.10 -13.15 -15.05
N GLU A 222 -17.06 -13.93 -15.33
CA GLU A 222 -17.11 -15.10 -16.22
C GLU A 222 -18.18 -16.11 -15.77
N LYS A 223 -18.22 -16.46 -14.48
CA LYS A 223 -19.17 -17.44 -13.94
C LYS A 223 -20.61 -16.95 -13.92
N LEU A 224 -20.81 -15.64 -13.70
CA LEU A 224 -22.12 -15.02 -13.70
C LEU A 224 -22.59 -14.60 -15.10
N GLY A 225 -21.76 -14.79 -16.13
CA GLY A 225 -22.10 -14.42 -17.51
C GLY A 225 -22.24 -12.92 -17.71
N VAL A 226 -21.54 -12.10 -16.93
CA VAL A 226 -21.58 -10.64 -17.03
C VAL A 226 -20.76 -10.21 -18.24
N SER A 227 -21.32 -9.34 -19.09
CA SER A 227 -20.67 -8.84 -20.32
C SER A 227 -19.60 -7.78 -20.08
N ALA A 228 -19.24 -7.50 -18.83
CA ALA A 228 -18.24 -6.50 -18.46
C ALA A 228 -16.83 -7.06 -18.66
N THR A 229 -16.02 -6.34 -19.43
CA THR A 229 -14.60 -6.59 -19.62
C THR A 229 -13.81 -6.21 -18.37
N LEU A 230 -12.57 -6.69 -18.25
CA LEU A 230 -11.64 -6.24 -17.21
C LEU A 230 -11.51 -4.72 -17.16
N SER A 231 -11.47 -4.07 -18.32
CA SER A 231 -11.39 -2.61 -18.40
C SER A 231 -12.66 -1.90 -17.93
N ASP A 232 -13.82 -2.56 -17.94
CA ASP A 232 -15.04 -2.04 -17.31
C ASP A 232 -14.94 -2.17 -15.79
N LEU A 233 -14.48 -3.33 -15.32
CA LEU A 233 -14.39 -3.69 -13.90
C LEU A 233 -13.32 -2.87 -13.15
N SER A 234 -12.30 -2.35 -13.84
CA SER A 234 -11.27 -1.49 -13.25
C SER A 234 -11.72 -0.03 -13.05
N LEU A 235 -12.77 0.43 -13.74
CA LEU A 235 -13.21 1.84 -13.73
C LEU A 235 -13.50 2.39 -12.33
N PRO A 236 -14.18 1.69 -11.41
CA PRO A 236 -14.43 2.22 -10.06
C PRO A 236 -13.14 2.45 -9.26
N ALA A 237 -12.18 1.52 -9.37
CA ALA A 237 -10.89 1.65 -8.71
C ALA A 237 -10.08 2.80 -9.31
N GLU A 238 -10.04 2.92 -10.63
CA GLU A 238 -9.39 4.04 -11.32
C GLU A 238 -10.01 5.39 -10.97
N LEU A 239 -11.34 5.47 -10.95
CA LEU A 239 -12.08 6.67 -10.54
C LEU A 239 -11.79 7.03 -9.08
N LEU A 240 -11.75 6.06 -8.17
CA LEU A 240 -11.39 6.29 -6.78
C LEU A 240 -9.96 6.81 -6.64
N GLN A 241 -9.02 6.24 -7.39
CA GLN A 241 -7.63 6.72 -7.41
C GLN A 241 -7.55 8.17 -7.90
N ILE A 242 -8.28 8.55 -8.95
CA ILE A 242 -8.31 9.93 -9.44
C ILE A 242 -9.02 10.87 -8.47
N ARG A 243 -10.11 10.43 -7.82
CA ARG A 243 -10.82 11.21 -6.79
C ARG A 243 -9.94 11.53 -5.58
N LYS A 244 -9.17 10.55 -5.10
CA LYS A 244 -8.18 10.76 -4.02
C LYS A 244 -7.14 11.82 -4.38
N ARG A 245 -6.88 12.01 -5.68
CA ARG A 245 -5.90 12.96 -6.23
C ARG A 245 -6.48 14.34 -6.55
N SER A 246 -7.80 14.47 -6.59
CA SER A 246 -8.47 15.67 -7.09
C SER A 246 -8.80 16.66 -5.97
N PRO A 247 -8.34 17.93 -6.04
CA PRO A 247 -8.67 18.95 -5.04
C PRO A 247 -10.18 19.20 -4.94
N GLU A 248 -10.69 19.45 -3.73
CA GLU A 248 -12.13 19.55 -3.47
C GLU A 248 -12.87 20.61 -4.30
N ASN A 249 -12.18 21.69 -4.69
CA ASN A 249 -12.75 22.85 -5.40
C ASN A 249 -12.33 22.94 -6.89
N SER A 250 -12.05 21.81 -7.55
CA SER A 250 -11.68 21.78 -8.97
C SER A 250 -12.88 21.55 -9.90
N VAL A 251 -12.83 22.10 -11.12
CA VAL A 251 -13.77 21.78 -12.23
C VAL A 251 -13.86 20.25 -12.46
N SER A 252 -12.80 19.53 -12.10
CA SER A 252 -12.65 18.08 -12.15
C SER A 252 -13.64 17.31 -11.26
N ARG A 253 -14.07 17.84 -10.09
CA ARG A 253 -14.95 17.07 -9.18
C ARG A 253 -16.35 16.85 -9.78
N LYS A 254 -16.89 17.80 -10.54
CA LYS A 254 -18.17 17.62 -11.27
C LYS A 254 -18.05 16.58 -12.38
N VAL A 255 -16.93 16.54 -13.10
CA VAL A 255 -16.68 15.56 -14.16
C VAL A 255 -16.50 14.15 -13.58
N LEU A 256 -15.81 14.01 -12.45
CA LEU A 256 -15.66 12.73 -11.74
C LEU A 256 -16.99 12.23 -11.14
N GLU A 257 -17.89 13.14 -10.78
CA GLU A 257 -19.25 12.81 -10.38
C GLU A 257 -20.06 12.27 -11.58
N GLN A 258 -19.96 12.94 -12.74
CA GLN A 258 -20.58 12.48 -13.99
C GLN A 258 -20.03 11.12 -14.45
N ILE A 259 -18.72 10.87 -14.32
CA ILE A 259 -18.13 9.56 -14.63
C ILE A 259 -18.70 8.48 -13.70
N SER A 260 -18.91 8.79 -12.41
CA SER A 260 -19.62 7.89 -11.49
C SER A 260 -21.01 7.53 -11.99
N GLU A 261 -21.75 8.52 -12.47
CA GLU A 261 -23.10 8.33 -12.99
C GLU A 261 -23.12 7.49 -14.26
N LEU A 262 -22.13 7.67 -15.14
CA LEU A 262 -21.95 6.81 -16.32
C LEU A 262 -21.64 5.36 -15.94
N ILE A 263 -20.79 5.14 -14.92
CA ILE A 263 -20.50 3.79 -14.40
C ILE A 263 -21.75 3.15 -13.81
N PHE A 264 -22.51 3.88 -12.99
CA PHE A 264 -23.77 3.37 -12.42
C PHE A 264 -24.83 3.10 -13.49
N ALA A 265 -24.85 3.90 -14.56
CA ALA A 265 -25.72 3.69 -15.72
C ALA A 265 -25.20 2.61 -16.69
N GLN A 266 -24.11 1.90 -16.35
CA GLN A 266 -23.46 0.89 -17.19
C GLN A 266 -23.02 1.40 -18.58
N ARG A 267 -22.81 2.72 -18.72
CA ARG A 267 -22.31 3.37 -19.94
C ARG A 267 -20.79 3.37 -19.94
N TYR A 268 -20.19 2.18 -19.94
CA TYR A 268 -18.77 2.02 -19.67
C TYR A 268 -17.86 2.62 -20.75
N GLU A 269 -18.26 2.61 -22.02
CA GLU A 269 -17.51 3.27 -23.10
C GLU A 269 -17.44 4.79 -22.90
N ASP A 270 -18.58 5.40 -22.57
CA ASP A 270 -18.64 6.84 -22.28
C ASP A 270 -17.83 7.18 -21.03
N ALA A 271 -17.93 6.35 -19.98
CA ALA A 271 -17.14 6.47 -18.77
C ALA A 271 -15.64 6.38 -19.07
N ARG A 272 -15.19 5.41 -19.88
CA ARG A 272 -13.79 5.29 -20.33
C ARG A 272 -13.34 6.50 -21.12
N LYS A 273 -14.17 6.98 -22.05
CA LYS A 273 -13.83 8.15 -22.88
C LYS A 273 -13.70 9.41 -22.02
N ALA A 274 -14.64 9.64 -21.11
CA ALA A 274 -14.59 10.76 -20.18
C ALA A 274 -13.42 10.65 -19.20
N LEU A 275 -13.17 9.46 -18.65
CA LEU A 275 -12.03 9.20 -17.79
C LEU A 275 -10.70 9.35 -18.54
N GLY A 276 -10.64 8.93 -19.81
CA GLY A 276 -9.50 9.13 -20.70
C GLY A 276 -9.25 10.60 -21.01
N GLN A 277 -10.30 11.41 -21.17
CA GLN A 277 -10.20 12.87 -21.29
C GLN A 277 -9.69 13.50 -20.00
N VAL A 278 -10.21 13.08 -18.83
CA VAL A 278 -9.68 13.52 -17.54
C VAL A 278 -8.20 13.13 -17.41
N LYS A 279 -7.82 11.90 -17.74
CA LYS A 279 -6.43 11.40 -17.76
C LYS A 279 -5.54 12.17 -18.75
N ALA A 280 -6.07 12.59 -19.90
CA ALA A 280 -5.36 13.38 -20.91
C ALA A 280 -5.30 14.88 -20.56
N THR A 281 -6.19 15.36 -19.69
CA THR A 281 -6.07 16.68 -19.07
C THR A 281 -5.15 16.60 -17.86
N GLU A 282 -5.14 15.46 -17.16
CA GLU A 282 -4.22 15.06 -16.10
C GLU A 282 -2.79 14.85 -16.59
N SER A 283 -2.54 14.51 -17.86
CA SER A 283 -1.17 14.50 -18.39
C SER A 283 -0.57 15.92 -18.47
N GLN A 284 -1.40 16.96 -18.31
CA GLN A 284 -1.00 18.34 -18.04
C GLN A 284 -1.10 18.72 -16.55
N TRP A 285 -1.78 17.92 -15.73
CA TRP A 285 -1.76 18.07 -14.28
C TRP A 285 -0.49 17.39 -13.76
N PRO A 286 0.27 17.97 -12.84
CA PRO A 286 1.39 17.22 -12.29
C PRO A 286 0.80 15.99 -11.58
N ALA A 287 1.39 14.82 -11.79
CA ALA A 287 0.90 13.57 -11.21
C ALA A 287 0.94 13.70 -9.68
N PHE A 288 -0.17 14.07 -9.05
CA PHE A 288 -0.24 14.32 -7.61
C PHE A 288 -1.07 13.23 -6.93
N PHE A 289 -0.55 12.69 -5.81
CA PHE A 289 -1.17 11.82 -4.79
C PHE A 289 -1.30 10.31 -5.09
N ALA A 290 -0.20 9.57 -4.93
CA ALA A 290 -0.28 8.15 -4.60
C ALA A 290 -0.37 7.96 -3.07
N ASP A 291 -1.14 6.96 -2.62
CA ASP A 291 -1.24 6.58 -1.21
C ASP A 291 0.13 6.11 -0.67
N GLY A 292 0.66 6.81 0.33
CA GLY A 292 1.76 6.32 1.17
C GLY A 292 1.22 5.62 2.44
N PRO A 293 2.04 4.84 3.16
CA PRO A 293 1.62 4.09 4.36
C PRO A 293 1.11 4.94 5.55
N ASP A 294 1.03 6.27 5.41
CA ASP A 294 0.62 7.20 6.47
C ASP A 294 -0.79 7.82 6.24
N GLY A 295 -1.53 7.36 5.22
CA GLY A 295 -2.80 7.96 4.83
C GLY A 295 -2.67 9.26 4.02
N VAL A 296 -3.80 9.94 3.78
CA VAL A 296 -3.85 11.21 3.02
C VAL A 296 -3.47 12.37 3.94
N ASP A 297 -2.23 12.87 3.84
CA ASP A 297 -1.80 14.11 4.49
C ASP A 297 -1.88 15.27 3.47
N PRO A 298 -2.83 16.22 3.61
CA PRO A 298 -3.01 17.30 2.63
C PRO A 298 -1.82 18.26 2.54
N ASN A 299 -0.91 18.24 3.51
CA ASN A 299 0.28 19.08 3.52
C ASN A 299 1.46 18.47 2.77
N TYR A 300 1.35 17.21 2.34
CA TYR A 300 2.42 16.49 1.66
C TYR A 300 1.91 15.75 0.44
N LEU A 301 2.70 15.84 -0.61
CA LEU A 301 2.56 15.11 -1.84
C LEU A 301 3.37 13.83 -1.78
N LEU A 302 2.79 12.72 -2.23
CA LEU A 302 3.52 11.58 -2.75
C LEU A 302 3.22 11.40 -4.25
N VAL A 303 4.24 11.42 -5.09
CA VAL A 303 4.21 11.05 -6.50
C VAL A 303 4.87 9.69 -6.63
N SER A 304 4.22 8.73 -7.26
CA SER A 304 4.77 7.39 -7.41
C SER A 304 4.88 6.97 -8.86
N ASP A 305 5.80 6.04 -9.09
CA ASP A 305 6.01 5.36 -10.37
C ASP A 305 6.37 6.30 -11.53
N VAL A 306 7.17 7.32 -11.23
CA VAL A 306 7.66 8.26 -12.24
C VAL A 306 8.80 7.61 -13.01
N ALA A 307 8.66 7.53 -14.33
CA ALA A 307 9.76 7.18 -15.21
C ALA A 307 10.80 8.31 -15.23
N TYR A 308 12.08 7.99 -15.00
CA TYR A 308 13.17 8.97 -15.06
C TYR A 308 14.06 8.83 -16.30
N ASN A 309 13.82 7.80 -17.12
CA ASN A 309 14.52 7.58 -18.38
C ASN A 309 13.48 7.48 -19.52
N GLU A 310 13.42 8.50 -20.38
CA GLU A 310 12.50 8.59 -21.53
C GLU A 310 13.18 8.19 -22.86
N GLN A 311 14.39 7.64 -22.83
CA GLN A 311 15.10 7.23 -24.04
C GLN A 311 14.39 6.03 -24.69
N ALA A 312 14.17 6.11 -26.01
CA ALA A 312 13.36 5.19 -26.82
C ALA A 312 13.91 3.74 -26.95
N GLN A 313 14.92 3.34 -26.18
CA GLN A 313 15.58 2.03 -26.28
C GLN A 313 15.86 1.34 -24.93
N ILE A 314 15.01 1.55 -23.93
CA ILE A 314 15.08 0.78 -22.68
C ILE A 314 14.22 -0.50 -22.75
N SER A 315 14.80 -1.64 -22.36
CA SER A 315 14.11 -2.93 -22.33
C SER A 315 12.91 -2.92 -21.37
N GLU A 316 11.96 -3.85 -21.52
CA GLU A 316 10.82 -4.01 -20.60
C GLU A 316 11.25 -4.08 -19.12
N TYR A 317 12.34 -4.81 -18.85
CA TYR A 317 12.93 -4.87 -17.51
C TYR A 317 13.40 -3.49 -17.01
N GLY A 318 14.06 -2.72 -17.88
CA GLY A 318 14.46 -1.37 -17.56
C GLY A 318 13.27 -0.43 -17.41
N GLN A 319 12.19 -0.59 -18.20
CA GLN A 319 10.95 0.17 -17.99
C GLN A 319 10.35 -0.14 -16.61
N ALA A 320 10.30 -1.40 -16.19
CA ALA A 320 9.79 -1.76 -14.87
C ALA A 320 10.66 -1.23 -13.70
N ARG A 321 11.99 -1.17 -13.89
CA ARG A 321 12.93 -0.77 -12.83
C ARG A 321 13.29 0.71 -12.82
N CYS A 322 13.33 1.40 -13.96
CA CYS A 322 13.71 2.81 -14.03
C CYS A 322 12.54 3.71 -13.64
N ARG A 323 12.21 3.64 -12.35
CA ARG A 323 11.08 4.30 -11.70
C ARG A 323 11.52 4.93 -10.38
N LEU A 324 10.95 6.07 -10.04
CA LEU A 324 11.13 6.74 -8.76
C LEU A 324 9.79 7.13 -8.13
N ASP A 325 9.81 7.32 -6.82
CA ASP A 325 8.76 7.97 -6.06
C ASP A 325 9.32 9.26 -5.44
N LEU A 326 8.52 10.30 -5.36
CA LEU A 326 8.87 11.60 -4.81
C LEU A 326 7.88 11.98 -3.71
N TYR A 327 8.39 12.36 -2.55
CA TYR A 327 7.61 12.86 -1.43
C TYR A 327 8.00 14.31 -1.14
N ALA A 328 7.06 15.25 -1.11
CA ALA A 328 7.34 16.68 -1.00
C ALA A 328 6.28 17.41 -0.18
N PRO A 329 6.61 18.53 0.48
CA PRO A 329 5.59 19.47 0.97
C PRO A 329 4.68 19.93 -0.18
N ALA A 330 3.37 19.97 0.05
CA ALA A 330 2.38 20.43 -0.92
C ALA A 330 2.52 21.94 -1.21
N LYS A 331 3.12 22.69 -0.28
CA LYS A 331 3.44 24.11 -0.41
C LYS A 331 4.87 24.36 0.05
N GLY A 332 5.58 25.21 -0.68
CA GLY A 332 6.96 25.62 -0.37
C GLY A 332 7.66 26.12 -1.62
N LYS A 333 8.76 26.86 -1.42
CA LYS A 333 9.66 27.31 -2.50
C LYS A 333 11.09 27.13 -2.03
N ASN A 334 11.99 26.87 -2.97
CA ASN A 334 13.42 26.65 -2.72
C ASN A 334 13.69 25.56 -1.67
N LEU A 335 12.87 24.51 -1.64
CA LEU A 335 13.05 23.39 -0.71
C LEU A 335 14.28 22.58 -1.12
N PRO A 336 15.10 22.10 -0.16
CA PRO A 336 16.13 21.13 -0.49
C PRO A 336 15.51 19.78 -0.84
N ALA A 337 16.23 19.02 -1.67
CA ALA A 337 15.80 17.70 -2.10
C ALA A 337 16.86 16.65 -1.81
N VAL A 338 16.44 15.52 -1.26
CA VAL A 338 17.29 14.36 -0.97
C VAL A 338 16.89 13.23 -1.90
N ILE A 339 17.82 12.80 -2.75
CA ILE A 339 17.69 11.58 -3.53
C ILE A 339 18.16 10.42 -2.66
N TRP A 340 17.34 9.38 -2.55
CA TRP A 340 17.59 8.20 -1.75
C TRP A 340 17.61 6.94 -2.62
N PHE A 341 18.78 6.29 -2.67
CA PHE A 341 18.95 4.99 -3.29
C PHE A 341 18.83 3.87 -2.25
N HIS A 342 18.03 2.85 -2.56
CA HIS A 342 17.84 1.71 -1.66
C HIS A 342 19.10 0.83 -1.56
N GLY A 343 19.18 0.01 -0.51
CA GLY A 343 20.23 -1.00 -0.36
C GLY A 343 19.92 -2.32 -1.09
N GLY A 344 20.60 -3.41 -0.69
CA GLY A 344 20.36 -4.74 -1.26
C GLY A 344 21.44 -5.23 -2.23
N GLY A 345 22.66 -4.70 -2.13
CA GLY A 345 23.83 -5.25 -2.82
C GLY A 345 23.74 -5.21 -4.34
N ILE A 346 22.95 -4.30 -4.93
CA ILE A 346 22.74 -4.19 -6.39
C ILE A 346 22.02 -5.41 -7.00
N THR A 347 21.67 -6.43 -6.21
CA THR A 347 20.99 -7.65 -6.68
C THR A 347 19.53 -7.72 -6.28
N LYS A 348 19.11 -6.95 -5.26
CA LYS A 348 17.73 -6.88 -4.78
C LYS A 348 17.38 -5.50 -4.23
N GLY A 349 16.10 -5.29 -3.94
CA GLY A 349 15.58 -4.11 -3.28
C GLY A 349 14.57 -3.34 -4.11
N HIS A 350 13.91 -2.39 -3.47
CA HIS A 350 12.91 -1.54 -4.09
C HIS A 350 12.93 -0.14 -3.50
N ARG A 351 12.54 0.85 -4.32
CA ARG A 351 12.33 2.24 -3.92
C ARG A 351 11.28 2.30 -2.83
N SER A 352 11.57 3.09 -1.81
CA SER A 352 10.65 3.40 -0.73
C SER A 352 11.13 4.69 -0.09
N ILE A 353 10.21 5.63 0.14
CA ILE A 353 10.50 6.87 0.86
C ILE A 353 10.81 6.52 2.32
N PRO A 354 12.04 6.78 2.82
CA PRO A 354 12.38 6.48 4.20
C PRO A 354 11.44 7.21 5.17
N LEU A 355 10.83 6.45 6.09
CA LEU A 355 9.88 7.01 7.06
C LEU A 355 10.45 8.21 7.82
N PRO A 356 11.70 8.21 8.30
CA PRO A 356 12.25 9.35 9.05
C PRO A 356 12.49 10.62 8.22
N LEU A 357 12.50 10.52 6.88
CA LEU A 357 12.61 11.68 6.00
C LEU A 357 11.25 12.28 5.63
N ARG A 358 10.15 11.59 5.98
CA ARG A 358 8.80 12.14 5.77
C ARG A 358 8.52 13.26 6.76
N LYS A 359 7.68 14.17 6.31
CA LYS A 359 7.22 15.36 7.05
C LYS A 359 8.34 16.26 7.59
N GLN A 360 9.52 16.23 6.98
CA GLN A 360 10.70 16.99 7.40
C GLN A 360 10.85 18.36 6.72
N GLY A 361 9.87 18.80 5.94
CA GLY A 361 9.93 20.06 5.18
C GLY A 361 10.91 20.03 4.01
N ILE A 362 11.30 18.85 3.53
CA ILE A 362 12.22 18.64 2.40
C ILE A 362 11.56 17.76 1.34
N ILE A 363 12.08 17.80 0.11
CA ILE A 363 11.71 16.86 -0.94
C ILE A 363 12.55 15.60 -0.79
N VAL A 364 11.94 14.42 -0.95
CA VAL A 364 12.60 13.12 -0.89
C VAL A 364 12.29 12.36 -2.17
N ILE A 365 13.31 11.94 -2.91
CA ILE A 365 13.18 11.21 -4.16
C ILE A 365 13.76 9.80 -3.95
N ALA A 366 12.91 8.80 -3.75
CA ALA A 366 13.36 7.40 -3.63
C ALA A 366 13.33 6.72 -4.99
N ALA A 367 14.47 6.22 -5.46
CA ALA A 367 14.59 5.67 -6.80
C ALA A 367 14.96 4.18 -6.83
N ASN A 368 14.39 3.47 -7.79
CA ASN A 368 14.88 2.18 -8.23
C ASN A 368 15.97 2.37 -9.28
N TYR A 369 16.78 1.34 -9.46
CA TYR A 369 17.75 1.16 -10.54
C TYR A 369 17.71 -0.31 -10.98
N ARG A 370 18.22 -0.62 -12.17
CA ARG A 370 18.31 -2.01 -12.65
C ARG A 370 19.25 -2.82 -11.75
N LEU A 371 19.04 -4.13 -11.66
CA LEU A 371 19.74 -5.00 -10.72
C LEU A 371 20.52 -6.10 -11.44
N SER A 372 21.64 -6.48 -10.86
CA SER A 372 22.43 -7.63 -11.27
C SER A 372 21.72 -8.94 -10.91
N PRO A 373 21.77 -10.01 -11.74
CA PRO A 373 22.58 -10.16 -12.96
C PRO A 373 21.90 -9.67 -14.25
N ARG A 374 20.64 -9.19 -14.19
CA ARG A 374 19.90 -8.74 -15.38
C ARG A 374 20.47 -7.44 -15.98
N ALA A 375 21.15 -6.63 -15.16
CA ALA A 375 21.95 -5.50 -15.59
C ALA A 375 23.28 -5.51 -14.82
N LYS A 376 24.39 -5.40 -15.55
CA LYS A 376 25.75 -5.34 -14.98
C LYS A 376 26.28 -3.91 -14.99
N ALA A 377 27.36 -3.62 -14.27
CA ALA A 377 28.01 -2.32 -14.37
C ALA A 377 28.41 -2.01 -15.83
N PRO A 378 28.26 -0.75 -16.30
CA PRO A 378 27.89 0.45 -15.54
C PRO A 378 26.38 0.74 -15.44
N LEU A 379 25.49 -0.12 -15.96
CA LEU A 379 24.07 0.22 -16.20
C LEU A 379 23.31 0.76 -14.98
N TYR A 380 23.52 0.19 -13.79
CA TYR A 380 22.87 0.66 -12.56
C TYR A 380 23.48 1.95 -11.99
N ILE A 381 24.72 2.26 -12.36
CA ILE A 381 25.35 3.55 -12.05
C ILE A 381 24.80 4.60 -13.01
N GLU A 382 24.66 4.29 -14.30
CA GLU A 382 23.98 5.15 -15.28
C GLU A 382 22.52 5.43 -14.88
N ASP A 383 21.81 4.43 -14.37
CA ASP A 383 20.45 4.62 -13.84
C ASP A 383 20.43 5.62 -12.66
N ALA A 384 21.38 5.51 -11.73
CA ALA A 384 21.51 6.46 -10.63
C ALA A 384 21.83 7.88 -11.12
N ALA A 385 22.66 8.01 -12.17
CA ALA A 385 22.96 9.29 -12.82
C ALA A 385 21.71 9.91 -13.44
N ALA A 386 20.90 9.09 -14.13
CA ALA A 386 19.65 9.52 -14.75
C ALA A 386 18.63 10.02 -13.71
N VAL A 387 18.58 9.40 -12.52
CA VAL A 387 17.74 9.88 -11.40
C VAL A 387 18.20 11.26 -10.93
N VAL A 388 19.50 11.47 -10.75
CA VAL A 388 20.03 12.79 -10.34
C VAL A 388 19.76 13.84 -11.43
N ALA A 389 19.97 13.48 -12.70
CA ALA A 389 19.66 14.36 -13.81
C ALA A 389 18.17 14.72 -13.89
N TRP A 390 17.29 13.73 -13.68
CA TRP A 390 15.85 13.96 -13.60
C TRP A 390 15.50 14.90 -12.46
N ALA A 391 16.07 14.71 -11.28
CA ALA A 391 15.82 15.55 -10.11
C ALA A 391 16.23 17.01 -10.37
N ILE A 392 17.44 17.25 -10.86
CA ILE A 392 17.94 18.60 -11.19
C ILE A 392 16.97 19.30 -12.17
N ARG A 393 16.44 18.58 -13.15
CA ARG A 393 15.53 19.14 -14.16
C ARG A 393 14.10 19.32 -13.67
N ASN A 394 13.63 18.54 -12.70
CA ASN A 394 12.20 18.47 -12.37
C ASN A 394 11.85 18.97 -10.96
N VAL A 395 12.80 19.08 -10.03
CA VAL A 395 12.47 19.33 -8.61
C VAL A 395 11.75 20.66 -8.36
N HIS A 396 12.02 21.66 -9.21
CA HIS A 396 11.39 22.97 -9.15
C HIS A 396 9.86 22.90 -9.31
N ARG A 397 9.35 21.89 -10.02
CA ARG A 397 7.90 21.64 -10.19
C ARG A 397 7.22 21.26 -8.88
N PHE A 398 8.00 20.83 -7.88
CA PHE A 398 7.56 20.42 -6.55
C PHE A 398 8.00 21.41 -5.46
N GLY A 399 8.38 22.64 -5.85
CA GLY A 399 8.85 23.68 -4.91
C GLY A 399 10.32 23.54 -4.51
N GLY A 400 11.07 22.61 -5.10
CA GLY A 400 12.47 22.37 -4.80
C GLY A 400 13.43 23.35 -5.47
N SER A 401 14.62 23.51 -4.90
CA SER A 401 15.73 24.22 -5.54
C SER A 401 16.62 23.24 -6.30
N PRO A 402 16.88 23.45 -7.61
CA PRO A 402 17.84 22.64 -8.35
C PRO A 402 19.29 22.85 -7.89
N ASP A 403 19.56 23.84 -7.04
CA ASP A 403 20.86 24.13 -6.45
C ASP A 403 20.99 23.58 -5.01
N SER A 404 20.00 22.82 -4.55
CA SER A 404 19.96 22.21 -3.22
C SER A 404 19.59 20.72 -3.31
N ILE A 405 20.24 20.01 -4.23
CA ILE A 405 20.10 18.56 -4.44
C ILE A 405 21.17 17.81 -3.64
N PHE A 406 20.74 16.94 -2.74
CA PHE A 406 21.59 16.05 -1.95
C PHE A 406 21.38 14.61 -2.41
N VAL A 407 22.45 13.82 -2.46
CA VAL A 407 22.39 12.41 -2.90
C VAL A 407 22.80 11.50 -1.76
N SER A 408 21.96 10.52 -1.46
CA SER A 408 22.10 9.63 -0.32
C SER A 408 21.57 8.22 -0.65
N GLY A 409 21.78 7.29 0.26
CA GLY A 409 21.34 5.91 0.14
C GLY A 409 22.06 5.01 1.11
N HIS A 410 21.56 3.79 1.27
CA HIS A 410 22.13 2.79 2.18
C HIS A 410 22.81 1.65 1.44
N SER A 411 23.97 1.20 1.93
CA SER A 411 24.68 0.04 1.40
C SER A 411 25.00 0.23 -0.09
N ALA A 412 24.45 -0.60 -0.98
CA ALA A 412 24.52 -0.39 -2.43
C ALA A 412 24.08 1.03 -2.87
N GLY A 413 23.04 1.60 -2.26
CA GLY A 413 22.60 2.95 -2.56
C GLY A 413 23.59 4.03 -2.10
N GLY A 414 24.30 3.79 -0.99
CA GLY A 414 25.39 4.66 -0.55
C GLY A 414 26.57 4.62 -1.51
N TYR A 415 26.90 3.44 -2.05
CA TYR A 415 27.87 3.30 -3.13
C TYR A 415 27.48 4.10 -4.38
N LEU A 416 26.22 3.99 -4.83
CA LEU A 416 25.71 4.75 -5.99
C LEU A 416 25.77 6.25 -5.74
N ALA A 417 25.35 6.72 -4.55
CA ALA A 417 25.44 8.13 -4.18
C ALA A 417 26.87 8.67 -4.32
N SER A 418 27.86 7.93 -3.80
CA SER A 418 29.27 8.30 -3.92
C SER A 418 29.75 8.30 -5.37
N MET A 419 29.42 7.28 -6.16
CA MET A 419 29.84 7.21 -7.57
C MET A 419 29.34 8.40 -8.39
N ILE A 420 28.06 8.78 -8.23
CA ILE A 420 27.48 9.89 -9.01
C ILE A 420 28.09 11.24 -8.63
N GLY A 421 28.43 11.43 -7.35
CA GLY A 421 29.04 12.68 -6.89
C GLY A 421 30.53 12.83 -7.20
N LEU A 422 31.26 11.72 -7.34
CA LEU A 422 32.71 11.73 -7.48
C LEU A 422 33.18 11.52 -8.92
N ASP A 423 32.50 10.66 -9.69
CA ASP A 423 32.84 10.44 -11.09
C ASP A 423 32.02 11.36 -12.01
N SER A 424 32.65 12.44 -12.44
CA SER A 424 31.99 13.47 -13.26
C SER A 424 31.44 12.95 -14.60
N ARG A 425 31.90 11.80 -15.10
CA ARG A 425 31.48 11.27 -16.41
C ARG A 425 29.99 10.98 -16.46
N TYR A 426 29.42 10.50 -15.35
CA TYR A 426 28.01 10.08 -15.30
C TYR A 426 27.03 11.26 -15.43
N LEU A 427 27.31 12.40 -14.78
CA LEU A 427 26.46 13.59 -14.94
C LEU A 427 26.77 14.37 -16.23
N LYS A 428 28.02 14.36 -16.69
CA LYS A 428 28.38 14.94 -18.00
C LYS A 428 27.69 14.25 -19.16
N ALA A 429 27.43 12.94 -19.07
CA ALA A 429 26.62 12.20 -20.06
C ALA A 429 25.16 12.71 -20.16
N HIS A 430 24.73 13.53 -19.20
CA HIS A 430 23.43 14.21 -19.19
C HIS A 430 23.56 15.73 -19.36
N ASP A 431 24.71 16.25 -19.81
CA ASP A 431 25.00 17.68 -19.95
C ASP A 431 24.87 18.45 -18.63
N LEU A 432 25.19 17.81 -17.49
CA LEU A 432 25.13 18.40 -16.17
C LEU A 432 26.50 18.48 -15.49
N ASP A 433 26.72 19.59 -14.79
CA ASP A 433 27.90 19.78 -13.94
C ASP A 433 27.69 19.10 -12.58
N PRO A 434 28.60 18.20 -12.14
CA PRO A 434 28.58 17.64 -10.79
C PRO A 434 28.56 18.67 -9.66
N ALA A 435 29.03 19.90 -9.90
CA ALA A 435 28.96 21.01 -8.95
C ALA A 435 27.51 21.41 -8.56
N ARG A 436 26.50 20.90 -9.28
CA ARG A 436 25.07 21.05 -8.94
C ARG A 436 24.62 20.19 -7.76
N ILE A 437 25.40 19.17 -7.36
CA ILE A 437 25.13 18.41 -6.15
C ILE A 437 25.56 19.26 -4.93
N ALA A 438 24.60 19.57 -4.06
CA ALA A 438 24.83 20.32 -2.82
C ALA A 438 25.50 19.48 -1.72
N GLY A 439 25.42 18.16 -1.79
CA GLY A 439 26.22 17.26 -0.97
C GLY A 439 25.89 15.78 -1.11
N LEU A 440 26.81 14.94 -0.63
CA LEU A 440 26.74 13.48 -0.63
C LEU A 440 26.63 12.97 0.80
N ILE A 441 25.70 12.06 1.04
CA ILE A 441 25.42 11.53 2.38
C ILE A 441 25.28 10.00 2.32
N PRO A 442 26.32 9.24 1.91
CA PRO A 442 26.23 7.79 1.78
C PRO A 442 26.20 7.11 3.16
N PHE A 443 25.27 6.16 3.33
CA PHE A 443 25.17 5.32 4.53
C PHE A 443 25.78 3.95 4.23
N SER A 444 26.89 3.62 4.88
CA SER A 444 27.62 2.35 4.74
C SER A 444 27.79 1.90 3.28
N GLY A 445 28.18 2.81 2.40
CA GLY A 445 28.52 2.49 1.00
C GLY A 445 29.91 1.87 0.86
N HIS A 446 30.14 1.14 -0.23
CA HIS A 446 31.52 0.76 -0.59
C HIS A 446 32.26 2.00 -1.08
N THR A 447 33.53 2.12 -0.70
CA THR A 447 34.44 3.10 -1.28
C THR A 447 35.47 2.46 -2.20
N ILE A 448 35.65 1.14 -2.10
CA ILE A 448 36.34 0.29 -3.09
C ILE A 448 35.37 -0.22 -4.17
N THR A 449 35.85 -1.00 -5.15
CA THR A 449 34.99 -1.58 -6.19
C THR A 449 33.93 -2.49 -5.55
N HIS A 450 32.65 -2.22 -5.82
CA HIS A 450 31.52 -2.90 -5.17
C HIS A 450 31.62 -4.43 -5.30
N PHE A 451 31.26 -5.20 -4.25
CA PHE A 451 31.39 -6.66 -4.30
C PHE A 451 30.62 -7.30 -5.47
N THR A 452 29.48 -6.73 -5.87
CA THR A 452 28.69 -7.23 -7.01
C THR A 452 29.42 -7.05 -8.33
N ILE A 453 30.16 -5.94 -8.51
CA ILE A 453 30.98 -5.73 -9.71
C ILE A 453 32.14 -6.72 -9.74
N ARG A 454 32.73 -7.00 -8.57
CA ARG A 454 33.76 -8.04 -8.44
C ARG A 454 33.19 -9.41 -8.79
N GLU A 455 32.02 -9.77 -8.26
CA GLU A 455 31.32 -11.02 -8.57
C GLU A 455 30.96 -11.13 -10.08
N GLU A 456 30.46 -10.05 -10.69
CA GLU A 456 30.18 -9.96 -12.13
C GLU A 456 31.42 -10.26 -12.99
N ARG A 457 32.61 -10.03 -12.45
CA ARG A 457 33.93 -10.27 -13.07
C ARG A 457 34.60 -11.57 -12.59
N GLY A 458 33.93 -12.40 -11.80
CA GLY A 458 34.49 -13.64 -11.25
C GLY A 458 35.55 -13.43 -10.17
N ILE A 459 35.57 -12.27 -9.53
CA ILE A 459 36.55 -11.88 -8.52
C ILE A 459 35.95 -12.12 -7.13
N PRO A 460 36.59 -12.96 -6.28
CA PRO A 460 36.08 -13.26 -4.94
C PRO A 460 36.09 -12.02 -4.05
N TRP A 461 35.11 -11.91 -3.15
CA TRP A 461 34.89 -10.71 -2.33
C TRP A 461 36.06 -10.38 -1.39
N GLN A 462 36.89 -11.36 -1.02
CA GLN A 462 38.08 -11.16 -0.20
C GLN A 462 39.19 -10.40 -0.96
N ARG A 463 39.15 -10.43 -2.31
CA ARG A 463 40.09 -9.67 -3.13
C ARG A 463 39.61 -8.23 -3.24
N VAL A 464 40.32 -7.33 -2.57
CA VAL A 464 40.12 -5.88 -2.66
C VAL A 464 40.62 -5.38 -4.01
N ILE A 465 39.78 -4.61 -4.71
CA ILE A 465 40.12 -3.94 -5.96
C ILE A 465 39.66 -2.49 -5.88
N VAL A 466 40.47 -1.59 -6.44
CA VAL A 466 40.18 -0.18 -6.61
C VAL A 466 40.45 0.17 -8.07
N ASP A 467 39.37 0.43 -8.81
CA ASP A 467 39.40 0.78 -10.23
C ASP A 467 38.34 1.85 -10.54
N GLU A 468 37.99 2.07 -11.82
CA GLU A 468 37.01 3.08 -12.22
C GLU A 468 35.61 2.91 -11.59
N PHE A 469 35.32 1.76 -10.98
CA PHE A 469 34.06 1.50 -10.26
C PHE A 469 34.18 1.65 -8.74
N ALA A 470 35.29 2.19 -8.24
CA ALA A 470 35.49 2.49 -6.82
C ALA A 470 35.37 4.00 -6.56
N PRO A 471 34.52 4.47 -5.62
CA PRO A 471 34.48 5.88 -5.24
C PRO A 471 35.84 6.48 -4.89
N ILE A 472 36.71 5.71 -4.21
CA ILE A 472 38.05 6.16 -3.83
C ILE A 472 39.01 6.34 -5.01
N HIS A 473 38.70 5.79 -6.18
CA HIS A 473 39.46 6.05 -7.41
C HIS A 473 39.26 7.47 -7.93
N HIS A 474 38.13 8.10 -7.58
CA HIS A 474 37.69 9.41 -8.12
C HIS A 474 37.88 10.56 -7.12
N LEU A 475 38.82 10.43 -6.18
CA LEU A 475 39.08 11.47 -5.19
C LEU A 475 39.56 12.78 -5.83
N GLY A 476 39.00 13.89 -5.39
CA GLY A 476 39.44 15.21 -5.81
C GLY A 476 38.89 16.33 -4.94
N ARG A 477 39.60 17.47 -4.92
CA ARG A 477 39.22 18.64 -4.10
C ARG A 477 37.86 19.24 -4.47
N ASN A 478 37.42 19.03 -5.72
CA ASN A 478 36.20 19.60 -6.30
C ASN A 478 34.95 18.72 -6.07
N ALA A 479 35.05 17.64 -5.30
CA ALA A 479 33.87 16.86 -4.91
C ALA A 479 32.83 17.76 -4.19
N PRO A 480 31.54 17.42 -4.22
CA PRO A 480 30.55 18.05 -3.35
C PRO A 480 30.91 17.83 -1.87
N PRO A 481 30.37 18.64 -0.93
CA PRO A 481 30.42 18.32 0.51
C PRO A 481 30.00 16.88 0.81
N ILE A 482 30.70 16.19 1.72
CA ILE A 482 30.45 14.77 2.01
C ILE A 482 30.27 14.51 3.51
N LEU A 483 29.18 13.85 3.87
CA LEU A 483 29.00 13.21 5.19
C LEU A 483 28.91 11.69 5.02
N LEU A 484 29.99 11.00 5.38
CA LEU A 484 30.02 9.54 5.40
C LEU A 484 29.40 9.06 6.71
N ILE A 485 28.43 8.15 6.65
CA ILE A 485 27.84 7.56 7.85
C ILE A 485 28.01 6.05 7.79
N THR A 486 28.51 5.43 8.85
CA THR A 486 28.73 3.98 8.94
C THR A 486 28.12 3.39 10.20
N GLY A 487 27.89 2.08 10.24
CA GLY A 487 27.70 1.35 11.48
C GLY A 487 28.95 1.36 12.37
N ASP A 488 28.81 0.77 13.55
CA ASP A 488 29.89 0.50 14.48
C ASP A 488 30.90 -0.43 13.84
N ARG A 489 32.18 -0.06 13.85
CA ARG A 489 33.26 -0.83 13.21
C ARG A 489 33.33 -2.29 13.65
N GLU A 490 32.90 -2.60 14.87
CA GLU A 490 32.95 -3.96 15.42
C GLU A 490 31.67 -4.77 15.10
N LEU A 491 30.59 -4.13 14.63
CA LEU A 491 29.29 -4.77 14.34
C LEU A 491 28.86 -4.69 12.87
N GLU A 492 29.53 -3.84 12.09
CA GLU A 492 29.27 -3.60 10.68
C GLU A 492 29.77 -4.75 9.79
N LEU A 493 29.45 -4.72 8.49
CA LEU A 493 30.10 -5.60 7.52
C LEU A 493 31.62 -5.42 7.53
N TYR A 494 32.37 -6.53 7.50
CA TYR A 494 33.83 -6.52 7.49
C TYR A 494 34.42 -5.56 6.45
N GLY A 495 35.31 -4.68 6.89
CA GLY A 495 36.03 -3.72 6.04
C GLY A 495 35.23 -2.46 5.69
N ARG A 496 33.93 -2.39 6.03
CA ARG A 496 33.04 -1.27 5.65
C ARG A 496 33.41 0.03 6.36
N TYR A 497 33.67 -0.03 7.65
CA TYR A 497 34.08 1.14 8.40
C TYR A 497 35.47 1.58 7.93
N GLU A 498 36.39 0.64 7.78
CA GLU A 498 37.78 0.87 7.41
C GLU A 498 37.89 1.50 6.02
N GLU A 499 37.13 1.03 5.04
CA GLU A 499 37.14 1.61 3.69
C GLU A 499 36.59 3.04 3.67
N ASN A 500 35.57 3.34 4.48
CA ASN A 500 35.01 4.70 4.60
C ASN A 500 35.95 5.63 5.38
N ALA A 501 36.58 5.14 6.45
CA ALA A 501 37.58 5.89 7.21
C ALA A 501 38.83 6.18 6.38
N TYR A 502 39.27 5.21 5.56
CA TYR A 502 40.38 5.41 4.63
C TYR A 502 40.01 6.43 3.54
N PHE A 503 38.85 6.28 2.89
CA PHE A 503 38.33 7.27 1.94
C PHE A 503 38.30 8.67 2.55
N TRP A 504 37.73 8.83 3.76
CA TRP A 504 37.64 10.10 4.47
C TRP A 504 39.02 10.75 4.70
N ARG A 505 40.02 9.97 5.09
CA ARG A 505 41.40 10.47 5.24
C ARG A 505 42.00 10.88 3.91
N MET A 506 41.79 10.10 2.86
CA MET A 506 42.39 10.33 1.56
C MET A 506 41.77 11.54 0.85
N ILE A 507 40.45 11.74 0.94
CA ILE A 507 39.81 12.92 0.36
C ILE A 507 40.24 14.21 1.07
N LYS A 508 40.42 14.20 2.40
CA LYS A 508 41.02 15.33 3.13
C LYS A 508 42.43 15.65 2.63
N LYS A 509 43.22 14.62 2.33
CA LYS A 509 44.58 14.81 1.79
C LYS A 509 44.60 15.50 0.43
N THR A 510 43.52 15.41 -0.36
CA THR A 510 43.38 16.17 -1.62
C THR A 510 43.17 17.68 -1.42
N GLY A 511 42.93 18.13 -0.18
CA GLY A 511 42.58 19.52 0.14
C GLY A 511 41.09 19.82 0.00
N HIS A 512 40.22 18.80 -0.06
CA HIS A 512 38.78 18.99 -0.07
C HIS A 512 38.30 19.63 1.25
N PRO A 513 37.53 20.74 1.20
CA PRO A 513 37.28 21.56 2.38
C PRO A 513 36.18 21.04 3.32
N ASP A 514 35.28 20.16 2.85
CA ASP A 514 34.02 19.86 3.55
C ASP A 514 33.67 18.36 3.55
N VAL A 515 34.34 17.60 4.42
CA VAL A 515 34.16 16.15 4.54
C VAL A 515 34.22 15.64 5.98
N GLU A 516 33.16 14.94 6.35
CA GLU A 516 32.89 14.44 7.69
C GLU A 516 32.66 12.91 7.64
N ILE A 517 32.93 12.24 8.77
CA ILE A 517 32.61 10.83 8.97
C ILE A 517 31.93 10.67 10.34
N ALA A 518 30.82 9.95 10.36
CA ALA A 518 30.08 9.59 11.56
C ALA A 518 29.98 8.07 11.69
N GLU A 519 30.32 7.56 12.88
CA GLU A 519 30.20 6.14 13.22
C GLU A 519 29.02 5.95 14.17
N MET A 520 28.03 5.16 13.76
CA MET A 520 26.85 4.84 14.58
C MET A 520 27.19 3.75 15.58
N LYS A 521 27.70 4.16 16.75
CA LYS A 521 28.07 3.24 17.84
C LYS A 521 26.94 2.29 18.22
N ASN A 522 27.28 1.03 18.48
CA ASN A 522 26.35 -0.05 18.82
C ASN A 522 25.29 -0.39 17.74
N HIS A 523 25.48 0.05 16.50
CA HIS A 523 24.58 -0.26 15.39
C HIS A 523 25.31 -1.01 14.27
N HIS A 524 24.74 -2.13 13.82
CA HIS A 524 25.26 -2.93 12.70
C HIS A 524 24.69 -2.45 11.36
N HIS A 525 25.12 -3.06 10.25
CA HIS A 525 24.72 -2.67 8.87
C HIS A 525 23.22 -2.47 8.67
N GLY A 526 22.42 -3.32 9.32
CA GLY A 526 20.99 -3.43 9.10
C GLY A 526 20.17 -2.42 9.90
N ASN A 527 20.64 -1.99 11.07
CA ASN A 527 19.90 -1.10 11.96
C ASN A 527 20.49 0.32 12.05
N MET A 528 21.72 0.56 11.57
CA MET A 528 22.33 1.90 11.53
C MET A 528 21.55 2.96 10.74
N PRO A 529 20.73 2.66 9.70
CA PRO A 529 20.07 3.73 8.92
C PRO A 529 19.10 4.59 9.73
N ILE A 530 18.30 3.98 10.60
CA ILE A 530 17.28 4.69 11.38
C ILE A 530 17.88 5.81 12.25
N PRO A 531 18.90 5.54 13.10
CA PRO A 531 19.51 6.59 13.93
C PRO A 531 20.42 7.55 13.14
N SER A 532 20.68 7.29 11.85
CA SER A 532 21.51 8.16 10.99
C SER A 532 20.74 9.29 10.32
N PHE A 533 19.43 9.16 10.15
CA PHE A 533 18.61 10.18 9.47
C PHE A 533 18.65 11.57 10.11
N PRO A 534 18.74 11.73 11.45
CA PRO A 534 18.94 13.05 12.05
C PRO A 534 20.21 13.77 11.55
N LEU A 535 21.33 13.05 11.41
CA LEU A 535 22.59 13.61 10.89
C LEU A 535 22.46 14.02 9.42
N LEU A 536 21.76 13.22 8.61
CA LEU A 536 21.42 13.57 7.23
C LEU A 536 20.62 14.88 7.19
N LEU A 537 19.57 15.01 8.00
CA LEU A 537 18.71 16.19 8.03
C LEU A 537 19.47 17.44 8.50
N GLU A 538 20.35 17.31 9.49
CA GLU A 538 21.22 18.38 9.96
C GLU A 538 22.17 18.84 8.83
N PHE A 539 22.82 17.89 8.16
CA PHE A 539 23.72 18.18 7.04
C PHE A 539 23.01 18.91 5.89
N VAL A 540 21.81 18.46 5.53
CA VAL A 540 20.96 19.10 4.51
C VAL A 540 20.60 20.52 4.94
N ARG A 541 20.04 20.70 6.14
CA ARG A 541 19.58 22.01 6.64
C ARG A 541 20.73 23.02 6.75
N GLY A 542 21.90 22.59 7.21
CA GLY A 542 23.09 23.43 7.32
C GLY A 542 23.63 23.93 5.98
N ARG A 543 23.32 23.26 4.87
CA ARG A 543 23.83 23.56 3.51
C ARG A 543 22.74 24.03 2.54
N SER A 544 21.51 24.22 3.01
CA SER A 544 20.37 24.69 2.21
C SER A 544 20.14 26.21 2.29
N VAL A 545 20.98 26.96 3.02
CA VAL A 545 20.93 28.43 3.09
C VAL A 545 21.55 29.00 1.80
N PRO A 546 20.94 30.03 1.14
CA PRO A 546 21.44 30.51 -0.14
C PRO A 546 22.92 30.90 -0.07
N ARG A 547 23.72 30.42 -1.03
CA ARG A 547 25.04 31.00 -1.30
C ARG A 547 24.79 32.49 -1.60
N LYS A 548 25.17 33.38 -0.69
CA LYS A 548 25.31 34.79 -1.04
C LYS A 548 26.27 34.84 -2.22
N GLU A 549 25.81 35.38 -3.34
CA GLU A 549 26.66 35.74 -4.46
C GLU A 549 27.85 36.53 -3.89
N LYS A 550 29.06 36.05 -4.17
CA LYS A 550 30.31 36.71 -3.84
C LYS A 550 30.86 37.35 -5.09
#